data_AF-A0A3C0VRZ9-F1
#
_entry.id   AF-A0A3C0VRZ9-F1
#
_cell.length_a   1.000
_cell.length_b   1.000
_cell.length_c   1.000
_cell.angle_alpha   90.00
_cell.angle_beta   90.00
_cell.angle_gamma   90.00
#
_symmetry.space_group_name_H-M   'P 1'
#
loop_
_entity.id
_entity.type
_entity.pdbx_description
1 polymer ?
#
loop_
_entity_poly.entity_id
_entity_poly.type
_entity_poly.pdbx_seq_one_letter_code
_entity_poly.pdbx_strand_id
1 'polypeptide(L)'
;FVNILYPAWQIPFGYVALCLAIWMIIDNFENIKKLKLVDYVIFVSGLCLSVVMILGYLMENVDYISGISNTVYPGLRLEKGFFNLFKPFWYLISPFYAYKDIGNTSECGVFLSFFPMPIILGICYIFKKGKKLIDKWFYIIFTVLLVPFVLYCWTGLPMSIAKCTMLSMTLPYRLVDAIGYICILMMIRLASEKEAIFKHEKIVNTVLAIICIVLAYNQTMKYKSFYLSGTMMAVTVAVHLALMIMFFRSKWEIKRIGIAGLIVVSIFTGIYVRPLMKGFDVLWEKPVSKQIAAIREEDPNGRWIVYSNDENDPSGKSFIYQGFLVANGVPTVNSVSSYPNLDMWHAIDPVKQYEYEYNRYFHFNILLTTEPTSIELLAPDNLQVHLNANDLKTWDINYIFSDCTLPLNILDTNFDLIYDNAGIYIYKVY
;
A
#
# COMPACT_ATOMS: atom_id res chain seq x y z
N PHE A 1 -5.35 12.43 2.32
CA PHE A 1 -4.66 11.11 2.39
C PHE A 1 -4.50 10.49 1.01
N VAL A 2 -5.58 10.13 0.29
CA VAL A 2 -5.52 9.48 -1.04
C VAL A 2 -4.75 10.30 -2.08
N ASN A 3 -4.85 11.64 -2.06
CA ASN A 3 -4.21 12.54 -3.04
C ASN A 3 -2.78 13.00 -2.72
N ILE A 4 -2.23 12.73 -1.52
CA ILE A 4 -0.90 13.26 -1.10
C ILE A 4 0.23 12.24 -1.31
N LEU A 5 -0.02 10.93 -1.21
CA LEU A 5 1.09 9.99 -1.00
C LEU A 5 1.37 8.98 -2.12
N TYR A 6 0.40 8.54 -2.95
CA TYR A 6 0.73 7.45 -3.89
C TYR A 6 -0.26 7.25 -5.07
N PRO A 7 0.03 7.77 -6.27
CA PRO A 7 -0.85 7.63 -7.44
C PRO A 7 -1.03 6.19 -7.92
N ALA A 8 -0.14 5.26 -7.50
CA ALA A 8 -0.13 3.90 -8.02
C ALA A 8 -1.37 3.07 -7.67
N TRP A 9 -2.11 3.38 -6.60
CA TRP A 9 -3.42 2.77 -6.36
C TRP A 9 -4.57 3.62 -6.91
N GLN A 10 -4.43 4.94 -6.92
CA GLN A 10 -5.50 5.85 -7.32
C GLN A 10 -5.97 5.57 -8.75
N ILE A 11 -5.05 5.35 -9.68
CA ILE A 11 -5.38 5.16 -11.10
C ILE A 11 -6.18 3.85 -11.30
N PRO A 12 -5.71 2.67 -10.83
CA PRO A 12 -6.48 1.44 -10.94
C PRO A 12 -7.86 1.52 -10.28
N PHE A 13 -7.94 2.03 -9.05
CA PHE A 13 -9.23 2.13 -8.35
C PHE A 13 -10.14 3.21 -8.92
N GLY A 14 -9.58 4.27 -9.52
CA GLY A 14 -10.32 5.27 -10.29
C GLY A 14 -11.02 4.66 -11.49
N TYR A 15 -10.33 3.79 -12.25
CA TYR A 15 -10.97 3.01 -13.33
C TYR A 15 -12.05 2.06 -12.81
N VAL A 16 -11.81 1.38 -11.68
CA VAL A 16 -12.84 0.52 -11.06
C VAL A 16 -14.08 1.32 -10.67
N ALA A 17 -13.89 2.48 -10.04
CA ALA A 17 -14.98 3.37 -9.65
C ALA A 17 -15.75 3.90 -10.87
N LEU A 18 -15.03 4.28 -11.94
CA LEU A 18 -15.63 4.70 -13.20
C LEU A 18 -16.47 3.57 -13.84
N CYS A 19 -15.94 2.34 -13.87
CA CYS A 19 -16.66 1.17 -14.37
C CYS A 19 -17.93 0.88 -13.55
N LEU A 20 -17.87 1.00 -12.21
CA LEU A 20 -19.05 0.90 -11.36
C LEU A 20 -20.09 1.97 -11.68
N ALA A 21 -19.66 3.23 -11.81
CA ALA A 21 -20.56 4.33 -12.15
C ALA A 21 -21.23 4.12 -13.52
N ILE A 22 -20.46 3.74 -14.55
CA ILE A 22 -21.00 3.42 -15.88
C ILE A 22 -22.02 2.29 -15.80
N TRP A 23 -21.69 1.20 -15.10
CA TRP A 23 -22.61 0.07 -14.93
C TRP A 23 -23.91 0.51 -14.21
N MET A 24 -23.80 1.25 -13.10
CA MET A 24 -24.96 1.73 -12.34
C MET A 24 -25.86 2.63 -13.19
N ILE A 25 -25.29 3.50 -14.03
CA ILE A 25 -26.05 4.35 -14.95
C ILE A 25 -26.78 3.50 -15.99
N ILE A 26 -26.10 2.53 -16.60
CA ILE A 26 -26.71 1.65 -17.61
C ILE A 26 -27.86 0.83 -17.00
N ASP A 27 -27.64 0.24 -15.83
CA ASP A 27 -28.63 -0.62 -15.14
C ASP A 27 -29.87 0.18 -14.69
N ASN A 28 -29.70 1.47 -14.40
CA ASN A 28 -30.77 2.34 -13.91
C ASN A 28 -31.24 3.39 -14.94
N PHE A 29 -30.87 3.26 -16.21
CA PHE A 29 -31.09 4.29 -17.23
C PHE A 29 -32.56 4.70 -17.37
N GLU A 30 -33.49 3.75 -17.32
CA GLU A 30 -34.93 4.01 -17.40
C GLU A 30 -35.50 4.70 -16.14
N ASN A 31 -34.86 4.52 -14.98
CA ASN A 31 -35.22 5.25 -13.77
C ASN A 31 -34.64 6.67 -13.79
N ILE A 32 -33.41 6.82 -14.31
CA ILE A 32 -32.75 8.12 -14.48
C ILE A 32 -33.58 9.04 -15.39
N LYS A 33 -34.16 8.52 -16.48
CA LYS A 33 -35.06 9.28 -17.36
C LYS A 33 -36.32 9.82 -16.67
N LYS A 34 -36.72 9.23 -15.55
CA LYS A 34 -37.92 9.62 -14.80
C LYS A 34 -37.63 10.61 -13.68
N LEU A 35 -36.36 10.98 -13.50
CA LEU A 35 -35.96 11.96 -12.50
C LEU A 35 -36.59 13.33 -12.80
N LYS A 36 -36.98 14.04 -11.75
CA LYS A 36 -37.53 15.39 -11.83
C LYS A 36 -36.37 16.39 -11.89
N LEU A 37 -36.68 17.63 -12.29
CA LEU A 37 -35.70 18.72 -12.29
C LEU A 37 -34.99 18.88 -10.94
N VAL A 38 -35.74 18.74 -9.83
CA VAL A 38 -35.18 18.81 -8.47
C VAL A 38 -34.09 17.76 -8.23
N ASP A 39 -34.29 16.53 -8.72
CA ASP A 39 -33.30 15.45 -8.57
C ASP A 39 -32.01 15.78 -9.35
N TYR A 40 -32.14 16.34 -10.55
CA TYR A 40 -31.00 16.81 -11.34
C TYR A 40 -30.29 18.00 -10.68
N VAL A 41 -31.03 18.94 -10.09
CA VAL A 41 -30.44 20.07 -9.35
C VAL A 41 -29.66 19.55 -8.14
N ILE A 42 -30.21 18.60 -7.38
CA ILE A 42 -29.51 17.97 -6.25
C ILE A 42 -28.24 17.27 -6.74
N PHE A 43 -28.33 16.47 -7.81
CA PHE A 43 -27.18 15.77 -8.37
C PHE A 43 -26.08 16.73 -8.85
N VAL A 44 -26.43 17.73 -9.66
CA VAL A 44 -25.48 18.72 -10.19
C VAL A 44 -24.89 19.56 -9.07
N SER A 45 -25.68 19.99 -8.09
CA SER A 45 -25.17 20.76 -6.94
C SER A 45 -24.18 19.95 -6.10
N GLY A 46 -24.46 18.66 -5.85
CA GLY A 46 -23.54 17.76 -5.16
C GLY A 46 -22.26 17.51 -5.95
N LEU A 47 -22.36 17.38 -7.28
CA LEU A 47 -21.20 17.25 -8.16
C LEU A 47 -20.36 18.54 -8.15
N CYS A 48 -20.98 19.70 -8.27
CA CYS A 48 -20.32 21.00 -8.19
C CYS A 48 -19.63 21.18 -6.83
N LEU A 49 -20.29 20.85 -5.72
CA LEU A 49 -19.69 20.90 -4.39
C LEU A 49 -18.46 19.99 -4.30
N SER A 50 -18.56 18.77 -4.84
CA SER A 50 -17.44 17.82 -4.87
C SER A 50 -16.25 18.37 -5.68
N VAL A 51 -16.52 18.98 -6.84
CA VAL A 51 -15.49 19.62 -7.67
C VAL A 51 -14.86 20.80 -6.95
N VAL A 52 -15.66 21.67 -6.30
CA VAL A 52 -15.13 22.80 -5.51
C VAL A 52 -14.25 22.32 -4.37
N MET A 53 -14.64 21.27 -3.64
CA MET A 53 -13.83 20.68 -2.58
C MET A 53 -12.51 20.11 -3.11
N ILE A 54 -12.55 19.42 -4.25
CA ILE A 54 -11.34 18.89 -4.89
C ILE A 54 -10.42 20.03 -5.35
N LEU A 55 -10.97 21.05 -6.01
CA LEU A 55 -10.19 22.20 -6.49
C LEU A 55 -9.59 23.00 -5.32
N GLY A 56 -10.38 23.29 -4.28
CA GLY A 56 -9.88 23.97 -3.08
C GLY A 56 -8.72 23.23 -2.45
N TYR A 57 -8.84 21.90 -2.35
CA TYR A 57 -7.76 21.05 -1.86
C TYR A 57 -6.52 21.06 -2.77
N LEU A 58 -6.68 20.98 -4.10
CA LEU A 58 -5.55 21.02 -5.04
C LEU A 58 -4.84 22.37 -5.02
N MET A 59 -5.58 23.47 -4.85
CA MET A 59 -5.02 24.82 -4.74
C MET A 59 -4.22 25.00 -3.45
N GLU A 60 -4.73 24.50 -2.32
CA GLU A 60 -4.02 24.56 -1.03
C GLU A 60 -2.71 23.76 -1.05
N ASN A 61 -2.62 22.72 -1.88
CA ASN A 61 -1.47 21.81 -1.94
C ASN A 61 -0.64 21.97 -3.23
N VAL A 62 -0.78 23.08 -3.96
CA VAL A 62 -0.16 23.25 -5.29
C VAL A 62 1.37 23.17 -5.21
N ASP A 63 1.99 23.81 -4.22
CA ASP A 63 3.44 23.82 -4.06
C ASP A 63 3.97 22.42 -3.74
N TYR A 64 3.27 21.68 -2.88
CA TYR A 64 3.58 20.29 -2.59
C TYR A 64 3.45 19.40 -3.83
N ILE A 65 2.33 19.50 -4.55
CA ILE A 65 2.07 18.70 -5.76
C ILE A 65 3.12 19.00 -6.83
N SER A 66 3.46 20.27 -7.02
CA SER A 66 4.50 20.70 -7.96
C SER A 66 5.87 20.17 -7.52
N GLY A 67 6.23 20.33 -6.25
CA GLY A 67 7.49 19.83 -5.70
C GLY A 67 7.63 18.33 -5.92
N ILE A 68 6.63 17.54 -5.54
CA ILE A 68 6.71 16.08 -5.61
C ILE A 68 6.59 15.53 -7.03
N SER A 69 5.78 16.12 -7.90
CA SER A 69 5.60 15.67 -9.28
C SER A 69 6.85 15.88 -10.15
N ASN A 70 7.72 16.81 -9.77
CA ASN A 70 8.99 17.09 -10.46
C ASN A 70 10.18 16.30 -9.88
N THR A 71 9.98 15.49 -8.84
CA THR A 71 11.05 14.64 -8.30
C THR A 71 11.33 13.43 -9.20
N VAL A 72 12.52 12.84 -9.06
CA VAL A 72 12.90 11.57 -9.72
C VAL A 72 11.93 10.45 -9.33
N TYR A 73 11.52 10.41 -8.05
CA TYR A 73 10.55 9.45 -7.54
C TYR A 73 9.65 10.07 -6.46
N PRO A 74 8.33 9.85 -6.48
CA PRO A 74 7.58 9.08 -7.48
C PRO A 74 7.19 9.91 -8.71
N GLY A 75 7.55 11.20 -8.78
CA GLY A 75 7.05 12.16 -9.77
C GLY A 75 7.28 11.76 -11.22
N LEU A 76 8.54 11.72 -11.65
CA LEU A 76 8.92 11.41 -13.04
C LEU A 76 9.01 9.90 -13.34
N ARG A 77 8.70 9.04 -12.35
CA ARG A 77 8.77 7.58 -12.50
C ARG A 77 7.74 7.10 -13.53
N LEU A 78 8.21 6.32 -14.50
CA LEU A 78 7.38 5.66 -15.50
C LEU A 78 7.61 4.16 -15.54
N GLU A 79 6.53 3.40 -15.41
CA GLU A 79 6.53 1.94 -15.37
C GLU A 79 5.91 1.36 -16.64
N LYS A 80 6.46 0.24 -17.14
CA LYS A 80 5.85 -0.51 -18.26
C LYS A 80 4.97 -1.66 -17.76
N GLY A 81 5.02 -1.96 -16.45
CA GLY A 81 4.43 -3.15 -15.87
C GLY A 81 5.22 -4.40 -16.23
N PHE A 82 5.19 -5.40 -15.36
CA PHE A 82 5.71 -6.74 -15.62
C PHE A 82 5.34 -7.68 -14.46
N PHE A 83 5.12 -8.96 -14.75
CA PHE A 83 5.17 -10.11 -13.85
C PHE A 83 4.80 -9.89 -12.36
N ASN A 84 3.54 -9.61 -12.06
CA ASN A 84 3.02 -9.48 -10.68
C ASN A 84 1.71 -10.25 -10.42
N LEU A 85 1.13 -10.90 -11.44
CA LEU A 85 -0.09 -11.72 -11.29
C LEU A 85 0.04 -12.91 -10.32
N PHE A 86 1.24 -13.18 -9.80
CA PHE A 86 1.42 -14.17 -8.74
C PHE A 86 0.80 -13.72 -7.41
N LYS A 87 0.79 -12.42 -7.09
CA LYS A 87 0.39 -11.93 -5.77
C LYS A 87 -1.08 -12.25 -5.44
N PRO A 88 -2.08 -12.06 -6.33
CA PRO A 88 -3.46 -12.42 -6.03
C PRO A 88 -3.67 -13.87 -5.58
N PHE A 89 -2.80 -14.80 -5.97
CA PHE A 89 -2.87 -16.20 -5.54
C PHE A 89 -2.52 -16.44 -4.06
N TRP A 90 -1.92 -15.46 -3.38
CA TRP A 90 -1.58 -15.55 -1.96
C TRP A 90 -2.81 -15.52 -1.04
N TYR A 91 -4.03 -15.38 -1.59
CA TYR A 91 -5.28 -15.52 -0.83
C TYR A 91 -5.33 -16.83 -0.02
N LEU A 92 -4.60 -17.87 -0.45
CA LEU A 92 -4.56 -19.16 0.22
C LEU A 92 -4.05 -19.03 1.66
N ILE A 93 -3.07 -18.16 1.90
CA ILE A 93 -2.39 -18.00 3.18
C ILE A 93 -2.70 -16.69 3.90
N SER A 94 -3.38 -15.76 3.21
CA SER A 94 -3.74 -14.47 3.80
C SER A 94 -4.52 -14.56 5.11
N PRO A 95 -5.32 -15.61 5.41
CA PRO A 95 -5.97 -15.72 6.70
C PRO A 95 -5.03 -15.81 7.91
N PHE A 96 -3.75 -16.14 7.69
CA PHE A 96 -2.75 -16.29 8.75
C PHE A 96 -1.89 -15.05 8.97
N TYR A 97 -2.03 -14.00 8.15
CA TYR A 97 -1.19 -12.80 8.22
C TYR A 97 -1.34 -12.03 9.54
N ALA A 98 -2.46 -12.19 10.25
CA ALA A 98 -2.64 -11.59 11.58
C ALA A 98 -1.90 -12.33 12.70
N TYR A 99 -1.31 -13.51 12.43
CA TYR A 99 -0.78 -14.44 13.44
C TYR A 99 0.67 -14.84 13.19
N LYS A 100 1.13 -14.65 11.96
CA LYS A 100 2.45 -15.07 11.50
C LYS A 100 3.18 -13.84 11.02
N ASP A 101 4.44 -13.75 11.41
CA ASP A 101 5.34 -12.78 10.82
C ASP A 101 5.53 -13.13 9.34
N ILE A 102 5.22 -12.15 8.49
CA ILE A 102 5.32 -12.20 7.04
C ILE A 102 6.20 -11.04 6.52
N GLY A 103 6.94 -10.39 7.41
CA GLY A 103 7.62 -9.14 7.12
C GLY A 103 6.60 -8.02 6.88
N ASN A 104 6.66 -7.40 5.70
CA ASN A 104 5.82 -6.27 5.38
C ASN A 104 4.37 -6.69 5.06
N THR A 105 3.51 -6.69 6.09
CA THR A 105 2.09 -7.06 6.01
C THR A 105 1.31 -6.23 5.00
N SER A 106 1.63 -4.93 4.85
CA SER A 106 1.01 -4.04 3.86
C SER A 106 1.34 -4.45 2.42
N GLU A 107 2.55 -4.94 2.16
CA GLU A 107 2.93 -5.44 0.83
C GLU A 107 2.29 -6.78 0.51
N CYS A 108 2.08 -7.63 1.53
CA CYS A 108 1.55 -8.98 1.33
C CYS A 108 0.03 -9.03 1.26
N GLY A 109 -0.65 -8.01 1.78
CA GLY A 109 -2.10 -7.95 1.86
C GLY A 109 -2.77 -8.26 0.52
N VAL A 110 -3.72 -9.20 0.54
CA VAL A 110 -4.51 -9.61 -0.62
C VAL A 110 -5.94 -9.93 -0.21
N PHE A 111 -6.88 -9.69 -1.13
CA PHE A 111 -8.28 -10.09 -0.94
C PHE A 111 -8.44 -11.61 -1.02
N LEU A 112 -9.32 -12.17 -0.19
CA LEU A 112 -9.83 -13.54 -0.35
C LEU A 112 -10.74 -13.65 -1.58
N SER A 113 -10.12 -13.56 -2.74
CA SER A 113 -10.76 -13.28 -4.04
C SER A 113 -10.98 -14.51 -4.90
N PHE A 114 -10.41 -15.66 -4.52
CA PHE A 114 -10.40 -16.89 -5.33
C PHE A 114 -9.92 -16.68 -6.77
N PHE A 115 -9.03 -15.71 -6.99
CA PHE A 115 -8.46 -15.41 -8.29
C PHE A 115 -7.86 -16.68 -8.92
N PRO A 116 -8.09 -16.97 -10.21
CA PRO A 116 -8.86 -16.21 -11.22
C PRO A 116 -10.32 -16.69 -11.41
N MET A 117 -10.87 -17.52 -10.52
CA MET A 117 -12.18 -18.18 -10.72
C MET A 117 -13.35 -17.22 -10.99
N PRO A 118 -13.51 -16.09 -10.27
CA PRO A 118 -14.60 -15.14 -10.54
C PRO A 118 -14.52 -14.51 -11.94
N ILE A 119 -13.31 -14.26 -12.43
CA ILE A 119 -13.08 -13.69 -13.77
C ILE A 119 -13.53 -14.69 -14.83
N ILE A 120 -13.10 -15.95 -14.70
CA ILE A 120 -13.45 -17.02 -15.65
C ILE A 120 -14.97 -17.21 -15.70
N LEU A 121 -15.63 -17.33 -14.54
CA LEU A 121 -17.08 -17.50 -14.47
C LEU A 121 -17.83 -16.26 -14.97
N GLY A 122 -17.33 -15.06 -14.69
CA GLY A 122 -17.90 -13.81 -15.19
C GLY A 122 -17.85 -13.71 -16.71
N ILE A 123 -16.72 -14.06 -17.33
CA ILE A 123 -16.59 -14.14 -18.79
C ILE A 123 -17.58 -15.16 -19.35
N CYS A 124 -17.68 -16.36 -18.76
CA CYS A 124 -18.64 -17.36 -19.19
C CYS A 124 -20.10 -16.87 -19.06
N TYR A 125 -20.41 -16.04 -18.05
CA TYR A 125 -21.74 -15.47 -17.87
C TYR A 125 -22.14 -14.53 -19.01
N ILE A 126 -21.20 -13.78 -19.60
CA ILE A 126 -21.46 -12.92 -20.78
C ILE A 126 -22.07 -13.74 -21.93
N PHE A 127 -21.58 -14.97 -22.13
CA PHE A 127 -22.05 -15.86 -23.19
C PHE A 127 -23.24 -16.73 -22.79
N LYS A 128 -23.78 -16.58 -21.58
CA LYS A 128 -24.94 -17.35 -21.12
C LYS A 128 -26.18 -17.06 -21.99
N LYS A 129 -26.79 -18.13 -22.51
CA LYS A 129 -28.03 -18.05 -23.30
C LYS A 129 -29.23 -17.75 -22.40
N GLY A 130 -30.24 -17.05 -22.94
CA GLY A 130 -31.48 -16.74 -22.23
C GLY A 130 -31.44 -15.55 -21.26
N LYS A 131 -30.27 -14.94 -21.05
CA LYS A 131 -30.13 -13.68 -20.30
C LYS A 131 -30.17 -12.47 -21.22
N LYS A 132 -30.82 -11.40 -20.78
CA LYS A 132 -30.86 -10.15 -21.54
C LYS A 132 -29.48 -9.50 -21.53
N LEU A 133 -29.19 -8.66 -22.52
CA LEU A 133 -27.92 -7.93 -22.58
C LEU A 133 -27.72 -7.04 -21.35
N ILE A 134 -28.81 -6.44 -20.84
CA ILE A 134 -28.77 -5.58 -19.65
C ILE A 134 -28.15 -6.29 -18.44
N ASP A 135 -28.50 -7.56 -18.22
CA ASP A 135 -28.01 -8.38 -17.11
C ASP A 135 -26.51 -8.71 -17.21
N LYS A 136 -25.90 -8.48 -18.39
CA LYS A 136 -24.52 -8.84 -18.71
C LYS A 136 -23.55 -7.67 -18.63
N TRP A 137 -24.05 -6.43 -18.62
CA TRP A 137 -23.19 -5.24 -18.70
C TRP A 137 -22.15 -5.14 -17.60
N PHE A 138 -22.50 -5.53 -16.37
CA PHE A 138 -21.53 -5.61 -15.27
C PHE A 138 -20.29 -6.43 -15.67
N TYR A 139 -20.51 -7.67 -16.14
CA TYR A 139 -19.42 -8.56 -16.53
C TYR A 139 -18.68 -8.04 -17.77
N ILE A 140 -19.38 -7.50 -18.76
CA ILE A 140 -18.77 -6.92 -19.97
C ILE A 140 -17.81 -5.78 -19.61
N ILE A 141 -18.29 -4.79 -18.84
CA ILE A 141 -17.51 -3.61 -18.45
C ILE A 141 -16.26 -4.01 -17.67
N PHE A 142 -16.40 -4.89 -16.67
CA PHE A 142 -15.27 -5.35 -15.87
C PHE A 142 -14.30 -6.26 -16.65
N THR A 143 -14.79 -7.09 -17.58
CA THR A 143 -13.90 -7.86 -18.47
C THR A 143 -13.10 -6.93 -19.38
N VAL A 144 -13.72 -5.89 -19.95
CA VAL A 144 -13.01 -4.89 -20.77
C VAL A 144 -11.93 -4.18 -19.96
N LEU A 145 -12.20 -3.82 -18.70
CA LEU A 145 -11.19 -3.23 -17.80
C LEU A 145 -10.07 -4.22 -17.43
N LEU A 146 -10.40 -5.48 -17.20
CA LEU A 146 -9.43 -6.49 -16.78
C LEU A 146 -8.38 -6.82 -17.84
N VAL A 147 -8.70 -6.71 -19.13
CA VAL A 147 -7.75 -7.00 -20.23
C VAL A 147 -6.46 -6.18 -20.11
N PRO A 148 -6.49 -4.83 -20.13
CA PRO A 148 -5.27 -4.04 -19.99
C PRO A 148 -4.59 -4.24 -18.63
N PHE A 149 -5.35 -4.44 -17.55
CA PHE A 149 -4.81 -4.67 -16.20
C PHE A 149 -4.00 -5.98 -16.12
N VAL A 150 -4.57 -7.08 -16.63
CA VAL A 150 -3.91 -8.38 -16.66
C VAL A 150 -2.69 -8.35 -17.58
N LEU A 151 -2.77 -7.73 -18.75
CA LEU A 151 -1.62 -7.57 -19.66
C LEU A 151 -0.49 -6.76 -19.00
N TYR A 152 -0.82 -5.65 -18.35
CA TYR A 152 0.14 -4.82 -17.62
C TYR A 152 0.86 -5.59 -16.51
N CYS A 153 0.13 -6.41 -15.75
CA CYS A 153 0.71 -7.23 -14.67
C CYS A 153 1.34 -8.55 -15.14
N TRP A 154 1.11 -8.99 -16.37
CA TRP A 154 1.71 -10.23 -16.90
C TRP A 154 2.94 -9.93 -17.74
N THR A 155 2.74 -9.29 -18.89
CA THR A 155 3.76 -9.07 -19.92
C THR A 155 4.28 -7.63 -19.95
N GLY A 156 3.57 -6.71 -19.29
CA GLY A 156 3.75 -5.28 -19.47
C GLY A 156 3.01 -4.74 -20.70
N LEU A 157 3.00 -3.42 -20.84
CA LEU A 157 2.41 -2.70 -21.96
C LEU A 157 3.49 -1.85 -22.67
N PRO A 158 3.35 -1.61 -23.99
CA PRO A 158 4.12 -0.58 -24.67
C PRO A 158 3.98 0.77 -23.95
N MET A 159 5.08 1.50 -23.80
CA MET A 159 5.11 2.73 -22.99
C MET A 159 4.08 3.78 -23.44
N SER A 160 3.83 3.91 -24.75
CA SER A 160 2.82 4.82 -25.27
C SER A 160 1.41 4.46 -24.77
N ILE A 161 1.07 3.17 -24.73
CA ILE A 161 -0.22 2.69 -24.21
C ILE A 161 -0.27 2.92 -22.69
N ALA A 162 0.78 2.55 -21.96
CA ALA A 162 0.86 2.76 -20.52
C ALA A 162 0.71 4.24 -20.14
N LYS A 163 1.31 5.18 -20.90
CA LYS A 163 1.14 6.63 -20.73
C LYS A 163 -0.29 7.09 -21.05
N CYS A 164 -0.85 6.70 -22.19
CA CYS A 164 -2.21 7.09 -22.58
C CYS A 164 -3.28 6.60 -21.60
N THR A 165 -3.05 5.44 -20.98
CA THR A 165 -3.92 4.86 -19.95
C THR A 165 -3.54 5.27 -18.53
N MET A 166 -2.53 6.13 -18.37
CA MET A 166 -1.92 6.51 -17.10
C MET A 166 -1.36 5.35 -16.25
N LEU A 167 -1.45 4.10 -16.72
CA LEU A 167 -0.89 2.93 -16.04
C LEU A 167 0.62 3.05 -15.85
N SER A 168 1.33 3.87 -16.63
CA SER A 168 2.75 4.14 -16.42
C SER A 168 3.06 4.83 -15.08
N MET A 169 2.08 5.47 -14.44
CA MET A 169 2.24 6.05 -13.11
C MET A 169 1.97 5.04 -11.99
N THR A 170 1.55 3.81 -12.36
CA THR A 170 1.18 2.73 -11.45
C THR A 170 2.23 1.63 -11.42
N LEU A 171 2.43 1.03 -10.24
CA LEU A 171 3.24 -0.16 -10.11
C LEU A 171 2.39 -1.43 -10.32
N PRO A 172 2.87 -2.41 -11.09
CA PRO A 172 2.14 -3.66 -11.33
C PRO A 172 1.83 -4.43 -10.03
N TYR A 173 2.71 -4.33 -9.01
CA TYR A 173 2.51 -4.92 -7.67
C TYR A 173 1.35 -4.27 -6.88
N ARG A 174 0.92 -3.05 -7.25
CA ARG A 174 -0.23 -2.35 -6.67
C ARG A 174 -1.50 -2.56 -7.47
N LEU A 175 -1.37 -2.61 -8.80
CA LEU A 175 -2.51 -2.83 -9.70
C LEU A 175 -3.22 -4.17 -9.42
N VAL A 176 -2.46 -5.21 -9.06
CA VAL A 176 -3.02 -6.52 -8.71
C VAL A 176 -3.99 -6.49 -7.53
N ASP A 177 -3.89 -5.51 -6.63
CA ASP A 177 -4.85 -5.31 -5.55
C ASP A 177 -6.23 -4.91 -6.12
N ALA A 178 -6.23 -4.06 -7.15
CA ALA A 178 -7.46 -3.69 -7.87
C ALA A 178 -8.03 -4.89 -8.64
N ILE A 179 -7.20 -5.76 -9.22
CA ILE A 179 -7.65 -7.03 -9.83
C ILE A 179 -8.33 -7.91 -8.76
N GLY A 180 -7.71 -8.06 -7.59
CA GLY A 180 -8.28 -8.79 -6.46
C GLY A 180 -9.63 -8.20 -6.00
N TYR A 181 -9.75 -6.88 -5.97
CA TYR A 181 -11.01 -6.20 -5.65
C TYR A 181 -12.09 -6.41 -6.73
N ILE A 182 -11.74 -6.36 -8.01
CA ILE A 182 -12.66 -6.70 -9.11
C ILE A 182 -13.17 -8.13 -8.95
N CYS A 183 -12.31 -9.09 -8.59
CA CYS A 183 -12.74 -10.45 -8.28
C CYS A 183 -13.78 -10.50 -7.14
N ILE A 184 -13.62 -9.71 -6.07
CA ILE A 184 -14.62 -9.60 -5.00
C ILE A 184 -15.95 -9.07 -5.54
N LEU A 185 -15.93 -8.01 -6.35
CA LEU A 185 -17.15 -7.47 -6.98
C LEU A 185 -17.84 -8.51 -7.86
N MET A 186 -17.07 -9.26 -8.66
CA MET A 186 -17.57 -10.36 -9.49
C MET A 186 -18.12 -11.51 -8.63
N MET A 187 -17.49 -11.86 -7.51
CA MET A 187 -18.00 -12.84 -6.57
C MET A 187 -19.35 -12.43 -6.00
N ILE A 188 -19.49 -11.17 -5.57
CA ILE A 188 -20.76 -10.62 -5.05
C ILE A 188 -21.85 -10.72 -6.13
N ARG A 189 -21.54 -10.32 -7.37
CA ARG A 189 -22.50 -10.42 -8.47
C ARG A 189 -22.86 -11.88 -8.79
N LEU A 190 -21.90 -12.79 -8.86
CA LEU A 190 -22.14 -14.22 -9.07
C LEU A 190 -22.93 -14.86 -7.92
N ALA A 191 -22.76 -14.39 -6.69
CA ALA A 191 -23.53 -14.85 -5.54
C ALA A 191 -25.02 -14.49 -5.68
N SER A 192 -25.34 -13.35 -6.29
CA SER A 192 -26.72 -12.93 -6.57
C SER A 192 -27.41 -13.77 -7.67
N GLU A 193 -26.64 -14.48 -8.49
CA GLU A 193 -27.20 -15.29 -9.58
C GLU A 193 -27.82 -16.60 -9.08
N LYS A 194 -29.09 -16.81 -9.41
CA LYS A 194 -29.86 -18.00 -8.97
C LYS A 194 -29.73 -19.20 -9.90
N GLU A 195 -29.37 -18.96 -11.15
CA GLU A 195 -29.31 -20.00 -12.18
C GLU A 195 -27.87 -20.40 -12.49
N ALA A 196 -27.66 -21.68 -12.72
CA ALA A 196 -26.38 -22.22 -13.17
C ALA A 196 -25.90 -21.53 -14.47
N ILE A 197 -24.59 -21.34 -14.60
CA ILE A 197 -23.95 -20.90 -15.85
C ILE A 197 -23.86 -22.08 -16.82
N PHE A 198 -23.50 -23.26 -16.31
CA PHE A 198 -23.30 -24.48 -17.09
C PHE A 198 -24.34 -25.54 -16.71
N LYS A 199 -24.75 -26.36 -17.70
CA LYS A 199 -25.63 -27.52 -17.46
C LYS A 199 -25.03 -28.50 -16.43
N HIS A 200 -23.71 -28.73 -16.50
CA HIS A 200 -22.97 -29.60 -15.60
C HIS A 200 -22.14 -28.79 -14.57
N GLU A 201 -22.70 -27.70 -14.02
CA GLU A 201 -22.00 -26.78 -13.10
C GLU A 201 -21.26 -27.48 -11.95
N LYS A 202 -21.80 -28.59 -11.42
CA LYS A 202 -21.16 -29.36 -10.35
C LYS A 202 -19.75 -29.78 -10.74
N ILE A 203 -19.61 -30.37 -11.92
CA ILE A 203 -18.34 -30.92 -12.39
C ILE A 203 -17.43 -29.77 -12.81
N VAL A 204 -17.96 -28.84 -13.61
CA VAL A 204 -17.19 -27.70 -14.15
C VAL A 204 -16.62 -26.84 -13.01
N ASN A 205 -17.45 -26.43 -12.05
CA ASN A 205 -17.01 -25.56 -10.96
C ASN A 205 -16.06 -26.28 -9.99
N THR A 206 -16.23 -27.59 -9.79
CA THR A 206 -15.29 -28.39 -8.98
C THR A 206 -13.93 -28.52 -9.67
N VAL A 207 -13.89 -28.83 -10.98
CA VAL A 207 -12.63 -28.89 -11.74
C VAL A 207 -11.94 -27.52 -11.74
N LEU A 208 -12.71 -26.45 -11.96
CA LEU A 208 -12.16 -25.09 -11.95
C LEU A 208 -11.60 -24.70 -10.57
N ALA A 209 -12.28 -25.06 -9.49
CA ALA A 209 -11.79 -24.84 -8.13
C ALA A 209 -10.49 -25.61 -7.85
N ILE A 210 -10.38 -26.86 -8.32
CA ILE A 210 -9.14 -27.66 -8.21
C ILE A 210 -8.00 -27.00 -8.99
N ILE A 211 -8.24 -26.51 -10.21
CA ILE A 211 -7.21 -25.82 -10.99
C ILE A 211 -6.76 -24.55 -10.25
N CYS A 212 -7.70 -23.74 -9.76
CA CYS A 212 -7.39 -22.50 -9.05
C CYS A 212 -6.62 -22.77 -7.75
N ILE A 213 -6.99 -23.82 -6.98
CA ILE A 213 -6.28 -24.15 -5.74
C ILE A 213 -4.86 -24.67 -6.00
N VAL A 214 -4.65 -25.44 -7.07
CA VAL A 214 -3.31 -25.91 -7.47
C VAL A 214 -2.43 -24.73 -7.87
N LEU A 215 -2.96 -23.79 -8.66
CA LEU A 215 -2.23 -22.58 -9.02
C LEU A 215 -1.92 -21.74 -7.77
N ALA A 216 -2.89 -21.57 -6.87
CA ALA A 216 -2.70 -20.82 -5.64
C ALA A 216 -1.64 -21.43 -4.74
N TYR A 217 -1.68 -22.75 -4.57
CA TYR A 217 -0.67 -23.50 -3.83
C TYR A 217 0.72 -23.31 -4.44
N ASN A 218 0.87 -23.51 -5.76
CA ASN A 218 2.16 -23.38 -6.44
C ASN A 218 2.76 -21.97 -6.31
N GLN A 219 1.95 -20.92 -6.37
CA GLN A 219 2.42 -19.54 -6.23
C GLN A 219 2.69 -19.16 -4.77
N THR A 220 1.93 -19.71 -3.85
CA THR A 220 2.15 -19.55 -2.40
C THR A 220 3.43 -20.23 -1.95
N MET A 221 3.73 -21.44 -2.41
CA MET A 221 4.95 -22.18 -2.03
C MET A 221 6.24 -21.52 -2.53
N LYS A 222 6.15 -20.62 -3.52
CA LYS A 222 7.29 -19.80 -3.98
C LYS A 222 7.55 -18.59 -3.08
N TYR A 223 6.61 -18.24 -2.20
CA TYR A 223 6.73 -17.11 -1.30
C TYR A 223 7.57 -17.50 -0.07
N LYS A 224 8.88 -17.24 -0.15
CA LYS A 224 9.89 -17.77 0.78
C LYS A 224 9.75 -17.31 2.23
N SER A 225 9.17 -16.14 2.48
CA SER A 225 9.06 -15.54 3.82
C SER A 225 7.94 -16.12 4.68
N PHE A 226 7.06 -16.96 4.12
CA PHE A 226 5.96 -17.56 4.87
C PHE A 226 6.03 -19.09 4.87
N TYR A 227 5.90 -19.69 6.05
CA TYR A 227 5.93 -21.14 6.23
C TYR A 227 4.77 -21.61 7.10
N LEU A 228 4.01 -22.59 6.57
CA LEU A 228 3.05 -23.40 7.33
C LEU A 228 3.57 -24.83 7.43
N SER A 229 3.21 -25.52 8.53
CA SER A 229 3.39 -26.96 8.59
C SER A 229 2.58 -27.65 7.49
N GLY A 230 3.03 -28.82 7.02
CA GLY A 230 2.33 -29.57 5.97
C GLY A 230 0.86 -29.83 6.30
N THR A 231 0.55 -30.11 7.57
CA THR A 231 -0.84 -30.30 8.04
C THR A 231 -1.65 -29.01 7.96
N MET A 232 -1.13 -27.87 8.42
CA MET A 232 -1.83 -26.59 8.33
C MET A 232 -2.10 -26.19 6.87
N MET A 233 -1.12 -26.42 6.00
CA MET A 233 -1.26 -26.16 4.57
C MET A 233 -2.33 -27.07 3.94
N ALA A 234 -2.34 -28.37 4.25
CA ALA A 234 -3.35 -29.30 3.76
C ALA A 234 -4.77 -28.92 4.21
N VAL A 235 -4.95 -28.55 5.48
CA VAL A 235 -6.23 -28.05 6.00
C VAL A 235 -6.65 -26.77 5.28
N THR A 236 -5.72 -25.85 5.09
CA THR A 236 -5.97 -24.57 4.40
C THR A 236 -6.44 -24.79 2.96
N VAL A 237 -5.75 -25.66 2.22
CA VAL A 237 -6.14 -26.07 0.86
C VAL A 237 -7.53 -26.70 0.85
N ALA A 238 -7.81 -27.63 1.78
CA ALA A 238 -9.10 -28.30 1.86
C ALA A 238 -10.25 -27.32 2.17
N VAL A 239 -10.04 -26.39 3.11
CA VAL A 239 -11.02 -25.34 3.46
C VAL A 239 -11.29 -24.44 2.27
N HIS A 240 -10.27 -23.89 1.63
CA HIS A 240 -10.45 -23.01 0.47
C HIS A 240 -11.12 -23.73 -0.72
N LEU A 241 -10.74 -24.98 -0.99
CA LEU A 241 -11.36 -25.79 -2.02
C LEU A 241 -12.85 -26.03 -1.72
N ALA A 242 -13.18 -26.39 -0.48
CA ALA A 242 -14.58 -26.56 -0.06
C ALA A 242 -15.38 -25.25 -0.21
N LEU A 243 -14.82 -24.13 0.25
CA LEU A 243 -15.46 -22.81 0.14
C LEU A 243 -15.72 -22.43 -1.32
N MET A 244 -14.75 -22.61 -2.23
CA MET A 244 -14.94 -22.35 -3.66
C MET A 244 -16.03 -23.23 -4.26
N ILE A 245 -16.00 -24.55 -3.99
CA ILE A 245 -16.99 -25.50 -4.52
C ILE A 245 -18.40 -25.15 -4.04
N MET A 246 -18.54 -24.71 -2.79
CA MET A 246 -19.84 -24.37 -2.20
C MET A 246 -20.34 -23.01 -2.67
N PHE A 247 -19.50 -21.98 -2.62
CA PHE A 247 -19.84 -20.59 -2.97
C PHE A 247 -20.30 -20.47 -4.43
N PHE A 248 -19.63 -21.14 -5.36
CA PHE A 248 -19.97 -21.05 -6.79
C PHE A 248 -21.08 -22.03 -7.23
N ARG A 249 -21.88 -22.60 -6.31
CA ARG A 249 -23.09 -23.35 -6.70
C ARG A 249 -24.26 -22.44 -7.00
N SER A 250 -25.09 -22.77 -7.99
CA SER A 250 -26.39 -22.09 -8.16
C SER A 250 -27.39 -22.44 -7.06
N LYS A 251 -27.34 -23.67 -6.53
CA LYS A 251 -28.23 -24.13 -5.44
C LYS A 251 -27.97 -23.33 -4.16
N TRP A 252 -28.96 -22.52 -3.76
CA TRP A 252 -28.91 -21.66 -2.57
C TRP A 252 -28.50 -22.40 -1.30
N GLU A 253 -29.04 -23.60 -1.09
CA GLU A 253 -28.76 -24.41 0.10
C GLU A 253 -27.28 -24.72 0.31
N ILE A 254 -26.52 -24.88 -0.78
CA ILE A 254 -25.07 -25.12 -0.74
C ILE A 254 -24.33 -23.78 -0.74
N LYS A 255 -24.77 -22.83 -1.58
CA LYS A 255 -24.18 -21.49 -1.69
C LYS A 255 -24.12 -20.78 -0.35
N ARG A 256 -25.22 -20.80 0.42
CA ARG A 256 -25.32 -20.12 1.73
C ARG A 256 -24.31 -20.67 2.74
N ILE A 257 -23.95 -21.95 2.65
CA ILE A 257 -22.92 -22.54 3.52
C ILE A 257 -21.53 -22.02 3.12
N GLY A 258 -21.24 -21.91 1.82
CA GLY A 258 -20.01 -21.28 1.33
C GLY A 258 -19.89 -19.81 1.77
N ILE A 259 -20.99 -19.05 1.68
CA ILE A 259 -21.06 -17.65 2.16
C ILE A 259 -20.83 -17.60 3.68
N ALA A 260 -21.52 -18.45 4.46
CA ALA A 260 -21.33 -18.50 5.91
C ALA A 260 -19.87 -18.86 6.28
N GLY A 261 -19.26 -19.79 5.55
CA GLY A 261 -17.85 -20.14 5.73
C GLY A 261 -16.90 -18.97 5.43
N LEU A 262 -17.14 -18.19 4.38
CA LEU A 262 -16.39 -16.97 4.10
C LEU A 262 -16.54 -15.91 5.19
N ILE A 263 -17.73 -15.77 5.78
CA ILE A 263 -17.97 -14.88 6.93
C ILE A 263 -17.14 -15.35 8.12
N VAL A 264 -17.15 -16.65 8.43
CA VAL A 264 -16.35 -17.22 9.53
C VAL A 264 -14.87 -16.98 9.32
N VAL A 265 -14.34 -17.20 8.10
CA VAL A 265 -12.94 -16.89 7.78
C VAL A 265 -12.66 -15.40 7.97
N SER A 266 -13.54 -14.51 7.52
CA SER A 266 -13.36 -13.05 7.66
C SER A 266 -13.36 -12.60 9.13
N ILE A 267 -14.21 -13.21 9.97
CA ILE A 267 -14.21 -12.96 11.42
C ILE A 267 -12.93 -13.47 12.05
N PHE A 268 -12.48 -14.68 11.68
CA PHE A 268 -11.23 -15.26 12.14
C PHE A 268 -10.05 -14.35 11.82
N THR A 269 -9.94 -13.83 10.59
CA THR A 269 -8.87 -12.90 10.24
C THR A 269 -8.95 -11.57 10.98
N GLY A 270 -10.17 -11.10 11.29
CA GLY A 270 -10.41 -9.80 11.92
C GLY A 270 -10.21 -9.78 13.43
N ILE A 271 -10.46 -10.89 14.15
CA ILE A 271 -10.48 -10.88 15.63
C ILE A 271 -9.10 -10.62 16.26
N TYR A 272 -8.02 -10.89 15.54
CA TYR A 272 -6.64 -10.60 15.99
C TYR A 272 -6.17 -9.19 15.66
N VAL A 273 -6.89 -8.49 14.79
CA VAL A 273 -6.62 -7.08 14.52
C VAL A 273 -7.25 -6.26 15.66
N ARG A 274 -6.43 -5.45 16.34
CA ARG A 274 -6.88 -4.53 17.40
C ARG A 274 -6.99 -3.12 16.82
N PRO A 275 -8.12 -2.73 16.21
CA PRO A 275 -8.23 -1.43 15.53
C PRO A 275 -8.36 -0.27 16.50
N LEU A 276 -8.70 -0.54 17.77
CA LEU A 276 -8.90 0.49 18.78
C LEU A 276 -7.58 0.79 19.49
N MET A 277 -7.00 1.95 19.17
CA MET A 277 -5.95 2.58 19.96
C MET A 277 -6.60 3.54 20.96
N LYS A 278 -6.12 3.57 22.21
CA LYS A 278 -6.62 4.47 23.26
C LYS A 278 -5.50 5.37 23.75
N GLY A 279 -5.72 6.69 23.67
CA GLY A 279 -4.85 7.71 24.24
C GLY A 279 -3.57 7.96 23.42
N PHE A 280 -2.77 8.90 23.93
CA PHE A 280 -1.46 9.26 23.37
C PHE A 280 -0.34 9.05 24.38
N ASP A 281 -0.62 8.32 25.46
CA ASP A 281 0.29 8.15 26.60
C ASP A 281 1.61 7.48 26.17
N VAL A 282 1.56 6.62 25.14
CA VAL A 282 2.75 6.03 24.52
C VAL A 282 3.68 7.09 23.92
N LEU A 283 3.16 8.24 23.50
CA LEU A 283 3.92 9.36 22.97
C LEU A 283 4.35 10.35 24.06
N TRP A 284 3.59 10.52 25.14
CA TRP A 284 3.83 11.59 26.12
C TRP A 284 4.36 11.13 27.49
N GLU A 285 4.00 9.93 27.95
CA GLU A 285 4.32 9.49 29.31
C GLU A 285 5.66 8.76 29.41
N LYS A 286 6.25 8.35 28.28
CA LYS A 286 7.56 7.69 28.27
C LYS A 286 8.61 8.61 28.89
N PRO A 287 9.57 8.08 29.68
CA PRO A 287 10.65 8.88 30.26
C PRO A 287 11.40 9.72 29.22
N VAL A 288 11.68 9.13 28.05
CA VAL A 288 12.38 9.84 26.96
C VAL A 288 11.53 10.96 26.36
N SER A 289 10.20 10.82 26.27
CA SER A 289 9.31 11.90 25.82
C SER A 289 9.36 13.10 26.75
N LYS A 290 9.39 12.86 28.06
CA LYS A 290 9.52 13.92 29.07
C LYS A 290 10.87 14.62 28.94
N GLN A 291 11.95 13.88 28.67
CA GLN A 291 13.26 14.47 28.40
C GLN A 291 13.27 15.31 27.13
N ILE A 292 12.71 14.81 26.03
CA ILE A 292 12.59 15.55 24.77
C ILE A 292 11.76 16.82 24.99
N ALA A 293 10.67 16.75 25.75
CA ALA A 293 9.85 17.91 26.09
C ALA A 293 10.64 18.96 26.88
N ALA A 294 11.43 18.55 27.88
CA ALA A 294 12.29 19.46 28.64
C ALA A 294 13.35 20.13 27.74
N ILE A 295 14.01 19.35 26.87
CA ILE A 295 15.00 19.90 25.93
C ILE A 295 14.33 20.87 24.95
N ARG A 296 13.14 20.56 24.44
CA ARG A 296 12.38 21.44 23.55
C ARG A 296 11.93 22.73 24.24
N GLU A 297 11.66 22.71 25.54
CA GLU A 297 11.34 23.92 26.30
C GLU A 297 12.57 24.82 26.47
N GLU A 298 13.76 24.24 26.62
CA GLU A 298 15.04 24.96 26.73
C GLU A 298 15.55 25.46 25.35
N ASP A 299 15.45 24.63 24.32
CA ASP A 299 15.87 24.90 22.95
C ASP A 299 14.77 24.51 21.93
N PRO A 300 13.77 25.38 21.71
CA PRO A 300 12.64 25.09 20.81
C PRO A 300 13.02 24.91 19.34
N ASN A 301 14.16 25.48 18.92
CA ASN A 301 14.62 25.46 17.53
C ASN A 301 15.72 24.41 17.29
N GLY A 302 16.18 23.74 18.35
CA GLY A 302 17.21 22.73 18.27
C GLY A 302 16.86 21.65 17.26
N ARG A 303 17.75 21.36 16.32
CA ARG A 303 17.54 20.36 15.28
C ARG A 303 18.07 19.01 15.70
N TRP A 304 17.30 17.99 15.39
CA TRP A 304 17.53 16.62 15.79
C TRP A 304 17.82 15.74 14.58
N ILE A 305 18.68 14.76 14.79
CA ILE A 305 18.75 13.56 13.96
C ILE A 305 18.49 12.31 14.81
N VAL A 306 18.03 11.26 14.16
CA VAL A 306 18.02 9.90 14.68
C VAL A 306 19.21 9.15 14.10
N TYR A 307 20.08 8.66 14.97
CA TYR A 307 21.08 7.67 14.62
C TYR A 307 20.59 6.30 15.08
N SER A 308 20.63 5.32 14.19
CA SER A 308 20.32 3.94 14.54
C SER A 308 21.20 3.04 13.68
N ASN A 309 21.84 2.08 14.33
CA ASN A 309 22.72 1.14 13.67
C ASN A 309 22.37 -0.26 14.14
N ASP A 310 21.58 -0.97 13.35
CA ASP A 310 21.32 -2.39 13.51
C ASP A 310 22.01 -3.12 12.35
N GLU A 311 23.09 -3.83 12.64
CA GLU A 311 23.88 -4.55 11.62
C GLU A 311 23.04 -5.59 10.85
N ASN A 312 21.94 -6.07 11.44
CA ASN A 312 21.04 -7.04 10.82
C ASN A 312 19.87 -6.38 10.07
N ASP A 313 19.62 -5.09 10.30
CA ASP A 313 18.63 -4.30 9.56
C ASP A 313 19.04 -2.82 9.56
N PRO A 314 19.92 -2.41 8.64
CA PRO A 314 20.43 -1.03 8.55
C PRO A 314 19.30 0.03 8.41
N SER A 315 18.09 -0.40 8.04
CA SER A 315 16.89 0.42 7.90
C SER A 315 15.88 0.31 9.05
N GLY A 316 16.04 -0.66 9.95
CA GLY A 316 14.91 -1.39 10.56
C GLY A 316 14.10 -0.68 11.63
N LYS A 317 14.68 0.32 12.29
CA LYS A 317 14.02 1.01 13.41
C LYS A 317 14.12 2.52 13.34
N SER A 318 15.03 3.06 12.51
CA SER A 318 15.26 4.49 12.43
C SER A 318 13.97 5.25 12.13
N PHE A 319 13.17 4.80 11.15
CA PHE A 319 11.90 5.42 10.79
C PHE A 319 10.87 5.49 11.95
N ILE A 320 10.91 4.54 12.89
CA ILE A 320 10.02 4.53 14.07
C ILE A 320 10.42 5.68 15.00
N TYR A 321 11.71 5.80 15.30
CA TYR A 321 12.22 6.85 16.19
C TYR A 321 12.15 8.24 15.55
N GLN A 322 12.34 8.33 14.23
CA GLN A 322 12.16 9.56 13.47
C GLN A 322 10.71 10.07 13.61
N GLY A 323 9.73 9.20 13.36
CA GLY A 323 8.32 9.52 13.55
C GLY A 323 7.99 9.85 15.01
N PHE A 324 8.64 9.18 15.96
CA PHE A 324 8.48 9.46 17.38
C PHE A 324 8.97 10.87 17.78
N LEU A 325 10.15 11.29 17.29
CA LEU A 325 10.64 12.66 17.53
C LEU A 325 9.72 13.72 16.92
N VAL A 326 9.30 13.54 15.67
CA VAL A 326 8.35 14.44 15.01
C VAL A 326 7.03 14.50 15.78
N ALA A 327 6.53 13.37 16.29
CA ALA A 327 5.32 13.33 17.12
C ALA A 327 5.49 14.03 18.47
N ASN A 328 6.71 14.07 19.03
CA ASN A 328 7.06 14.87 20.21
C ASN A 328 7.29 16.36 19.87
N GLY A 329 7.14 16.77 18.61
CA GLY A 329 7.15 18.17 18.19
C GLY A 329 8.54 18.81 18.17
N VAL A 330 9.61 18.02 17.97
CA VAL A 330 10.96 18.57 17.76
C VAL A 330 11.36 18.55 16.28
N PRO A 331 12.08 19.57 15.78
CA PRO A 331 12.58 19.61 14.41
C PRO A 331 13.51 18.42 14.11
N THR A 332 13.06 17.46 13.30
CA THR A 332 13.81 16.22 13.02
C THR A 332 14.20 16.16 11.55
N VAL A 333 15.50 16.27 11.27
CA VAL A 333 16.04 16.38 9.92
C VAL A 333 15.83 15.09 9.14
N ASN A 334 16.21 13.93 9.69
CA ASN A 334 16.13 12.67 8.98
C ASN A 334 14.81 11.93 9.15
N SER A 335 13.68 12.60 9.01
CA SER A 335 12.36 11.96 8.99
C SER A 335 11.87 11.68 7.57
N VAL A 336 10.58 11.36 7.42
CA VAL A 336 9.97 11.14 6.10
C VAL A 336 10.01 12.44 5.29
N SER A 337 10.84 12.47 4.27
CA SER A 337 10.92 13.57 3.32
C SER A 337 9.85 13.40 2.27
N SER A 338 8.74 14.13 2.42
CA SER A 338 7.62 14.04 1.46
C SER A 338 7.96 14.69 0.12
N TYR A 339 8.85 15.68 0.11
CA TYR A 339 9.57 16.24 -1.04
C TYR A 339 10.93 16.74 -0.55
N PRO A 340 11.99 16.71 -1.38
CA PRO A 340 13.34 16.96 -0.91
C PRO A 340 13.61 18.43 -0.61
N ASN A 341 14.26 18.71 0.53
CA ASN A 341 14.85 20.01 0.79
C ASN A 341 16.21 20.09 0.07
N LEU A 342 16.19 20.51 -1.19
CA LEU A 342 17.39 20.52 -2.04
C LEU A 342 18.48 21.46 -1.51
N ASP A 343 18.11 22.59 -0.89
CA ASP A 343 19.10 23.52 -0.32
C ASP A 343 19.90 22.87 0.82
N MET A 344 19.24 22.08 1.67
CA MET A 344 19.89 21.30 2.73
C MET A 344 20.86 20.26 2.15
N TRP A 345 20.46 19.57 1.07
CA TRP A 345 21.32 18.57 0.43
C TRP A 345 22.51 19.20 -0.30
N HIS A 346 22.30 20.28 -1.04
CA HIS A 346 23.40 20.98 -1.73
C HIS A 346 24.43 21.57 -0.77
N ALA A 347 24.07 21.83 0.49
CA ALA A 347 25.01 22.30 1.50
C ALA A 347 26.11 21.27 1.82
N ILE A 348 25.79 19.97 1.74
CA ILE A 348 26.74 18.86 1.96
C ILE A 348 27.16 18.16 0.66
N ASP A 349 26.44 18.42 -0.45
CA ASP A 349 26.73 17.95 -1.81
C ASP A 349 26.72 19.12 -2.81
N PRO A 350 27.70 20.05 -2.73
CA PRO A 350 27.72 21.26 -3.55
C PRO A 350 27.94 20.98 -5.05
N VAL A 351 28.54 19.83 -5.38
CA VAL A 351 28.74 19.38 -6.78
C VAL A 351 27.56 18.57 -7.32
N LYS A 352 26.51 18.34 -6.51
CA LYS A 352 25.28 17.62 -6.88
C LYS A 352 25.53 16.19 -7.37
N GLN A 353 26.54 15.52 -6.83
CA GLN A 353 26.90 14.17 -7.27
C GLN A 353 25.82 13.13 -6.93
N TYR A 354 25.03 13.38 -5.87
CA TYR A 354 23.98 12.47 -5.38
C TYR A 354 22.56 13.01 -5.60
N GLU A 355 22.38 14.04 -6.45
CA GLU A 355 21.07 14.69 -6.64
C GLU A 355 20.01 13.73 -7.18
N TYR A 356 20.41 12.73 -7.98
CA TYR A 356 19.48 11.70 -8.44
C TYR A 356 18.94 10.86 -7.27
N GLU A 357 19.75 10.59 -6.26
CA GLU A 357 19.42 9.82 -5.07
C GLU A 357 18.50 10.61 -4.13
N TYR A 358 18.83 11.85 -3.77
CA TYR A 358 18.00 12.61 -2.81
C TYR A 358 16.86 13.41 -3.43
N ASN A 359 16.78 13.61 -4.75
CA ASN A 359 15.65 14.29 -5.38
C ASN A 359 14.40 13.37 -5.49
N ARG A 360 13.82 12.97 -4.34
CA ARG A 360 12.67 12.06 -4.27
C ARG A 360 11.82 12.21 -3.00
N TYR A 361 10.71 11.49 -2.94
CA TYR A 361 10.08 11.04 -1.70
C TYR A 361 10.94 9.93 -1.09
N PHE A 362 11.32 10.06 0.18
CA PHE A 362 12.09 9.02 0.85
C PHE A 362 12.06 9.13 2.37
N HIS A 363 12.38 8.01 3.00
CA HIS A 363 12.91 7.96 4.35
C HIS A 363 14.43 7.87 4.22
N PHE A 364 15.19 8.47 5.13
CA PHE A 364 16.64 8.29 5.13
C PHE A 364 17.19 7.94 6.50
N ASN A 365 18.10 6.98 6.49
CA ASN A 365 18.85 6.55 7.66
C ASN A 365 20.18 7.31 7.66
N ILE A 366 20.64 7.70 8.85
CA ILE A 366 21.95 8.34 9.02
C ILE A 366 22.85 7.36 9.76
N LEU A 367 23.99 7.06 9.16
CA LEU A 367 25.14 6.46 9.82
C LEU A 367 26.24 7.52 9.87
N LEU A 368 26.72 7.83 11.07
CA LEU A 368 27.82 8.78 11.23
C LEU A 368 29.15 8.10 10.88
N THR A 369 30.02 8.84 10.19
CA THR A 369 31.34 8.38 9.76
C THR A 369 32.39 9.49 9.87
N THR A 370 33.66 9.11 9.84
CA THR A 370 34.79 10.04 9.69
C THR A 370 35.21 10.23 8.23
N GLU A 371 34.74 9.35 7.34
CA GLU A 371 34.98 9.40 5.88
C GLU A 371 34.12 10.48 5.21
N PRO A 372 34.43 10.91 3.96
CA PRO A 372 33.59 11.85 3.22
C PRO A 372 32.14 11.39 3.13
N THR A 373 31.19 12.34 3.21
CA THR A 373 29.76 12.04 3.14
C THR A 373 29.40 11.34 1.84
N SER A 374 28.67 10.23 1.94
CA SER A 374 28.17 9.48 0.79
C SER A 374 26.72 9.07 0.98
N ILE A 375 25.99 8.95 -0.13
CA ILE A 375 24.56 8.67 -0.15
C ILE A 375 24.33 7.44 -1.04
N GLU A 376 23.61 6.46 -0.52
CA GLU A 376 23.23 5.24 -1.21
C GLU A 376 21.70 5.08 -1.24
N LEU A 377 21.18 4.62 -2.37
CA LEU A 377 19.77 4.29 -2.55
C LEU A 377 19.53 2.80 -2.26
N LEU A 378 19.01 2.48 -1.07
CA LEU A 378 18.70 1.11 -0.66
C LEU A 378 17.41 0.57 -1.31
N ALA A 379 16.41 1.44 -1.46
CA ALA A 379 15.14 1.16 -2.13
C ALA A 379 14.62 2.44 -2.78
N PRO A 380 13.61 2.38 -3.67
CA PRO A 380 13.12 3.57 -4.37
C PRO A 380 12.77 4.77 -3.47
N ASP A 381 12.35 4.51 -2.23
CA ASP A 381 11.96 5.45 -1.18
C ASP A 381 12.79 5.32 0.12
N ASN A 382 13.97 4.69 0.08
CA ASN A 382 14.83 4.52 1.25
C ASN A 382 16.30 4.85 0.91
N LEU A 383 16.84 5.87 1.59
CA LEU A 383 18.24 6.27 1.46
C LEU A 383 19.04 5.87 2.70
N GLN A 384 20.29 5.47 2.47
CA GLN A 384 21.32 5.42 3.49
C GLN A 384 22.26 6.60 3.29
N VAL A 385 22.40 7.42 4.32
CA VAL A 385 23.36 8.53 4.35
C VAL A 385 24.49 8.14 5.29
N HIS A 386 25.69 7.99 4.75
CA HIS A 386 26.90 7.92 5.56
C HIS A 386 27.39 9.35 5.75
N LEU A 387 26.93 9.99 6.82
CA LEU A 387 27.16 11.42 7.09
C LEU A 387 28.49 11.59 7.81
N ASN A 388 29.39 12.40 7.24
CA ASN A 388 30.59 12.84 7.94
C ASN A 388 30.18 13.63 9.19
N ALA A 389 30.77 13.31 10.35
CA ALA A 389 30.41 13.97 11.60
C ALA A 389 30.57 15.50 11.55
N ASN A 390 31.47 16.05 10.73
CA ASN A 390 31.62 17.50 10.56
C ASN A 390 30.44 18.16 9.83
N ASP A 391 29.72 17.42 8.99
CA ASP A 391 28.57 17.93 8.23
C ASP A 391 27.32 18.11 9.12
N LEU A 392 27.33 17.59 10.35
CA LEU A 392 26.31 17.90 11.36
C LEU A 392 26.22 19.41 11.61
N LYS A 393 27.36 20.10 11.60
CA LYS A 393 27.41 21.56 11.75
C LYS A 393 26.83 22.28 10.53
N THR A 394 27.08 21.75 9.33
CA THR A 394 26.53 22.28 8.07
C THR A 394 24.99 22.22 8.07
N TRP A 395 24.42 21.18 8.67
CA TRP A 395 22.97 21.03 8.84
C TRP A 395 22.40 21.68 10.11
N ASP A 396 23.24 22.32 10.91
CA ASP A 396 22.88 22.96 12.18
C ASP A 396 22.22 21.97 13.16
N ILE A 397 22.78 20.76 13.28
CA ILE A 397 22.28 19.71 14.18
C ILE A 397 22.74 19.99 15.61
N ASN A 398 21.80 20.01 16.55
CA ASN A 398 22.06 20.25 17.98
C ASN A 398 21.91 18.98 18.82
N TYR A 399 21.11 18.01 18.37
CA TYR A 399 20.80 16.81 19.15
C TYR A 399 20.79 15.54 18.29
N ILE A 400 21.26 14.44 18.89
CA ILE A 400 21.22 13.11 18.29
C ILE A 400 20.43 12.20 19.23
N PHE A 401 19.29 11.71 18.76
CA PHE A 401 18.58 10.61 19.39
C PHE A 401 19.15 9.28 18.86
N SER A 402 19.39 8.33 19.75
CA SER A 402 19.96 7.04 19.35
C SER A 402 19.39 5.85 20.12
N ASP A 403 19.30 4.69 19.46
CA ASP A 403 18.98 3.39 20.07
C ASP A 403 20.21 2.49 20.28
N CYS A 404 21.41 3.01 20.01
CA CYS A 404 22.68 2.40 20.34
C CYS A 404 23.73 3.45 20.71
N THR A 405 24.85 3.04 21.30
CA THR A 405 25.94 3.97 21.58
C THR A 405 26.60 4.42 20.27
N LEU A 406 26.96 5.70 20.16
CA LEU A 406 27.72 6.20 19.01
C LEU A 406 29.12 5.53 18.93
N PRO A 407 29.70 5.38 17.73
CA PRO A 407 31.05 4.85 17.57
C PRO A 407 32.10 5.67 18.34
N LEU A 408 33.06 4.98 18.96
CA LEU A 408 34.11 5.61 19.80
C LEU A 408 34.92 6.67 19.04
N ASN A 409 35.25 6.42 17.78
CA ASN A 409 35.96 7.36 16.91
C ASN A 409 35.19 8.67 16.61
N ILE A 410 33.89 8.69 16.92
CA ILE A 410 33.02 9.85 16.74
C ILE A 410 32.79 10.57 18.09
N LEU A 411 32.72 9.81 19.19
CA LEU A 411 32.50 10.34 20.54
C LEU A 411 33.59 11.29 21.03
N ASP A 412 34.84 11.12 20.58
CA ASP A 412 36.01 11.78 21.18
C ASP A 412 36.15 13.29 20.90
N THR A 413 35.22 13.96 20.20
CA THR A 413 35.44 15.38 19.86
C THR A 413 34.30 16.39 20.05
N ASN A 414 33.01 16.07 19.95
CA ASN A 414 31.96 17.12 19.95
C ASN A 414 30.59 16.73 20.54
N PHE A 415 30.49 15.69 21.38
CA PHE A 415 29.20 15.18 21.86
C PHE A 415 29.14 15.02 23.38
N ASP A 416 28.08 15.55 24.00
CA ASP A 416 27.75 15.28 25.41
C ASP A 416 26.54 14.35 25.51
N LEU A 417 26.67 13.23 26.22
CA LEU A 417 25.54 12.36 26.55
C LEU A 417 24.69 13.02 27.66
N ILE A 418 23.46 13.43 27.30
CA ILE A 418 22.55 14.15 28.21
C ILE A 418 21.34 13.29 28.66
N TYR A 419 21.16 12.11 28.07
CA TYR A 419 20.16 11.14 28.50
C TYR A 419 20.60 9.72 28.17
N ASP A 420 20.47 8.81 29.13
CA ASP A 420 20.65 7.37 28.96
C ASP A 420 19.61 6.64 29.81
N ASN A 421 18.66 5.99 29.13
CA ASN A 421 17.69 5.14 29.81
C ASN A 421 17.12 4.08 28.87
N ALA A 422 17.07 2.84 29.34
CA ALA A 422 16.42 1.72 28.65
C ALA A 422 16.93 1.50 27.20
N GLY A 423 18.23 1.71 26.97
CA GLY A 423 18.86 1.55 25.65
C GLY A 423 18.60 2.69 24.68
N ILE A 424 18.06 3.82 25.16
CA ILE A 424 17.89 5.05 24.38
C ILE A 424 18.84 6.12 24.91
N TYR A 425 19.50 6.80 23.99
CA TYR A 425 20.51 7.82 24.25
C TYR A 425 20.11 9.14 23.59
N ILE A 426 20.40 10.26 24.25
CA ILE A 426 20.36 11.59 23.63
C ILE A 426 21.71 12.26 23.82
N TYR A 427 22.32 12.67 22.71
CA TYR A 427 23.57 13.41 22.70
C TYR A 427 23.31 14.85 22.28
N LYS A 428 23.98 15.81 22.92
CA LYS A 428 24.07 17.21 22.49
C LYS A 428 25.32 17.39 21.64
N VAL A 429 25.19 18.15 20.55
CA VAL A 429 26.26 18.46 19.59
C VAL A 429 26.73 19.90 19.80
N TYR A 430 28.05 20.15 19.71
CA TYR A 430 28.67 21.49 19.88
C TYR A 430 29.34 22.04 18.63
#